data_AF-A0A6P0IY56-F1
#
_entry.id   AF-A0A6P0IY56-F1
#
_cell.length_a   1.000
_cell.length_b   1.000
_cell.length_c   1.000
_cell.angle_alpha   90.00
_cell.angle_beta   90.00
_cell.angle_gamma   90.00
#
_symmetry.space_group_name_H-M   'P 1'
#
loop_
_entity.id
_entity.type
_entity.pdbx_description
1 polymer ?
#
loop_
_entity_poly.entity_id
_entity_poly.type
_entity_poly.pdbx_seq_one_letter_code
_entity_poly.pdbx_strand_id
1 'polypeptide(L)'
;TVCLTEITDWVGGQISAQGTSALDERPTQRSRLFYPKGYLELRDRIKRYYRQLNPGDCWVSESCFLPRDAHQILFNILRKAAKRGKGTLKWFPSTVVKELEISPDGKTIDSVIAIQHKSTADAPALNTFPLSQTIEDWYSYENSSRFEKSILRIVPQQTQDNSSNWYIIDATETGEIIALADVPYRLGIDSRSYLNPSASSATDDPYCTQGFTYTFAMEQTKEAQTQEMPSFYPQYQPYYSYELQRLADFEGVFTYRRIWSSKRGKRIRWGVTAPTPGDISMQNWTWGNDYRPGTSEDNLVYTRRQLRTTGQLAPGGWMGGLRTESLRKGEENALGYYYWLVAGTTDSQLGDGVKEPHPNHRYLTGLDSPMGTMHGLSKYPYIREGRRIIGRPSFGYPQGFTISEVDISRRDYQDDYYRQTLSPEEYRRLWAVLAGLEAPSVIQGKIQPDQVSQRSRSTIYPDSVGIGHYAIDFHPCMTLSPAETPGNTERKGERRGAGQAYPFQIPLRAIIPQKIDNLLVAGKSIATSHIAAAAYRVHSFEWSSGAAAGTTAAFSLETGIAPYQLVQQPLLQQTQLQALRQQLEKNGNPTAFPDTSIFNQNWDDWR
;
A
#
# COMPACT_ATOMS: atom_id res chain seq x y z
N THR A 1 19.29 -1.96 19.17
CA THR A 1 18.48 -3.17 18.89
C THR A 1 17.27 -2.79 18.09
N VAL A 2 16.83 -3.61 17.13
CA VAL A 2 15.57 -3.42 16.40
C VAL A 2 14.69 -4.64 16.64
N CYS A 3 13.45 -4.43 17.08
CA CYS A 3 12.42 -5.46 17.16
C CYS A 3 11.52 -5.34 15.93
N LEU A 4 11.37 -6.41 15.17
CA LEU A 4 10.53 -6.47 13.98
C LEU A 4 9.45 -7.53 14.19
N THR A 5 8.22 -7.09 14.41
CA THR A 5 7.02 -7.93 14.36
C THR A 5 6.52 -8.02 12.93
N GLU A 6 6.09 -9.20 12.52
CA GLU A 6 5.49 -9.45 11.21
C GLU A 6 4.26 -10.34 11.41
N ILE A 7 3.12 -9.97 10.83
CA ILE A 7 1.86 -10.70 11.02
C ILE A 7 1.93 -12.09 10.38
N THR A 8 2.75 -12.25 9.33
CA THR A 8 2.99 -13.53 8.67
C THR A 8 4.34 -14.15 9.07
N ASP A 9 4.63 -15.35 8.56
CA ASP A 9 5.97 -15.95 8.66
C ASP A 9 6.97 -15.34 7.66
N TRP A 10 6.54 -14.44 6.78
CA TRP A 10 7.38 -13.84 5.72
C TRP A 10 7.52 -12.32 5.86
N VAL A 11 8.76 -11.82 5.95
CA VAL A 11 9.04 -10.39 5.75
C VAL A 11 8.82 -9.96 4.29
N GLY A 12 8.45 -8.69 4.08
CA GLY A 12 8.44 -8.04 2.77
C GLY A 12 7.08 -7.57 2.26
N GLY A 13 6.00 -7.84 3.01
CA GLY A 13 4.65 -7.35 2.73
C GLY A 13 4.25 -7.61 1.28
N GLN A 14 4.05 -6.53 0.52
CA GLN A 14 3.70 -6.51 -0.90
C GLN A 14 4.46 -7.56 -1.73
N ILE A 15 5.80 -7.53 -1.73
CA ILE A 15 6.60 -8.34 -2.66
C ILE A 15 6.72 -9.82 -2.29
N SER A 16 6.25 -10.22 -1.11
CA SER A 16 6.36 -11.58 -0.58
C SER A 16 5.02 -12.09 -0.05
N ALA A 17 4.66 -11.78 1.18
CA ALA A 17 3.48 -12.32 1.87
C ALA A 17 2.15 -11.99 1.15
N GLN A 18 2.09 -10.86 0.44
CA GLN A 18 0.93 -10.44 -0.36
C GLN A 18 1.03 -10.81 -1.83
N GLY A 19 2.19 -11.34 -2.25
CA GLY A 19 2.40 -11.90 -3.58
C GLY A 19 2.45 -10.89 -4.73
N THR A 20 2.50 -9.58 -4.50
CA THR A 20 2.68 -8.57 -5.57
C THR A 20 4.16 -8.44 -5.97
N SER A 21 4.76 -9.56 -6.37
CA SER A 21 6.18 -9.71 -6.71
C SER A 21 6.55 -9.26 -8.13
N ALA A 22 5.81 -8.29 -8.66
CA ALA A 22 6.11 -7.56 -9.88
C ALA A 22 6.15 -6.07 -9.52
N LEU A 23 7.33 -5.47 -9.60
CA LEU A 23 7.57 -4.12 -9.06
C LEU A 23 6.91 -3.05 -9.94
N ASP A 24 6.02 -2.26 -9.36
CA ASP A 24 5.37 -1.15 -10.05
C ASP A 24 6.30 0.06 -10.06
N GLU A 25 6.86 0.36 -11.25
CA GLU A 25 7.94 1.34 -11.41
C GLU A 25 7.67 2.27 -12.58
N ARG A 26 7.67 3.58 -12.31
CA ARG A 26 7.55 4.56 -13.39
C ARG A 26 8.76 4.47 -14.34
N PRO A 27 8.56 4.43 -15.68
CA PRO A 27 9.66 4.23 -16.63
C PRO A 27 10.84 5.19 -16.49
N THR A 28 10.57 6.49 -16.24
CA THR A 28 11.61 7.52 -16.09
C THR A 28 12.44 7.37 -14.82
N GLN A 29 11.80 7.04 -13.69
CA GLN A 29 12.51 6.75 -12.45
C GLN A 29 13.35 5.46 -12.58
N ARG A 30 12.79 4.47 -13.27
CA ARG A 30 13.41 3.17 -13.53
C ARG A 30 14.65 3.27 -14.41
N SER A 31 14.57 3.99 -15.52
CA SER A 31 15.69 4.14 -16.46
C SER A 31 16.88 4.87 -15.83
N ARG A 32 16.61 5.80 -14.90
CA ARG A 32 17.62 6.54 -14.14
C ARG A 32 18.07 5.83 -12.85
N LEU A 33 17.42 4.71 -12.48
CA LEU A 33 17.61 4.02 -11.21
C LEU A 33 17.54 4.97 -10.00
N PHE A 34 16.63 5.94 -10.04
CA PHE A 34 16.54 6.99 -9.02
C PHE A 34 15.61 6.57 -7.87
N TYR A 35 16.11 5.68 -7.01
CA TYR A 35 15.39 5.06 -5.90
C TYR A 35 16.21 5.11 -4.59
N PRO A 36 15.59 4.88 -3.43
CA PRO A 36 16.33 4.64 -2.19
C PRO A 36 17.34 3.49 -2.33
N LYS A 37 18.52 3.62 -1.72
CA LYS A 37 19.62 2.65 -1.81
C LYS A 37 19.20 1.22 -1.49
N GLY A 38 18.36 1.02 -0.49
CA GLY A 38 17.89 -0.32 -0.12
C GLY A 38 17.03 -0.98 -1.21
N TYR A 39 16.23 -0.19 -1.92
CA TYR A 39 15.41 -0.66 -3.04
C TYR A 39 16.29 -1.07 -4.23
N LEU A 40 17.35 -0.30 -4.50
CA LEU A 40 18.38 -0.67 -5.49
C LEU A 40 19.13 -1.95 -5.09
N GLU A 41 19.44 -2.12 -3.81
CA GLU A 41 20.06 -3.34 -3.29
C GLU A 41 19.14 -4.57 -3.45
N LEU A 42 17.83 -4.42 -3.22
CA LEU A 42 16.85 -5.46 -3.49
C LEU A 42 16.87 -5.85 -4.98
N ARG A 43 16.75 -4.87 -5.88
CA ARG A 43 16.79 -5.10 -7.34
C ARG A 43 18.07 -5.83 -7.75
N ASP A 44 19.23 -5.37 -7.29
CA ASP A 44 20.51 -6.01 -7.57
C ASP A 44 20.56 -7.47 -7.08
N ARG A 45 20.02 -7.76 -5.90
CA ARG A 45 19.99 -9.12 -5.35
C ARG A 45 19.03 -10.04 -6.09
N ILE A 46 17.88 -9.55 -6.53
CA ILE A 46 16.97 -10.27 -7.42
C ILE A 46 17.70 -10.61 -8.73
N LYS A 47 18.34 -9.61 -9.35
CA LYS A 47 19.11 -9.79 -10.58
C LYS A 47 20.22 -10.81 -10.40
N ARG A 48 20.94 -10.81 -9.27
CA ARG A 48 22.00 -11.80 -9.00
C ARG A 48 21.44 -13.19 -8.75
N TYR A 49 20.32 -13.30 -8.04
CA TYR A 49 19.67 -14.56 -7.73
C TYR A 49 19.19 -15.28 -9.00
N TYR A 50 18.47 -14.56 -9.88
CA TYR A 50 17.91 -15.13 -11.12
C TYR A 50 18.80 -14.92 -12.36
N ARG A 51 19.92 -14.20 -12.24
CA ARG A 51 20.77 -13.70 -13.35
C ARG A 51 20.08 -12.67 -14.27
N GLN A 52 18.85 -12.29 -13.96
CA GLN A 52 18.05 -11.26 -14.64
C GLN A 52 17.00 -10.71 -13.67
N LEU A 53 16.47 -9.51 -13.92
CA LEU A 53 15.43 -8.93 -13.06
C LEU A 53 14.05 -9.53 -13.30
N ASN A 54 13.78 -9.96 -14.54
CA ASN A 54 12.49 -10.49 -14.98
C ASN A 54 12.64 -11.97 -15.42
N PRO A 55 12.85 -12.93 -14.50
CA PRO A 55 12.87 -14.35 -14.80
C PRO A 55 11.60 -14.87 -15.47
N GLY A 56 10.48 -14.16 -15.32
CA GLY A 56 9.22 -14.54 -15.93
C GLY A 56 8.91 -13.88 -17.26
N ASP A 57 9.71 -12.95 -17.80
CA ASP A 57 9.37 -12.21 -19.03
C ASP A 57 7.92 -11.69 -18.99
N CYS A 58 7.52 -11.08 -17.86
CA CYS A 58 6.23 -10.39 -17.69
C CYS A 58 6.23 -9.05 -18.41
N TRP A 59 5.06 -8.53 -18.80
CA TRP A 59 4.99 -7.23 -19.49
C TRP A 59 4.64 -6.03 -18.61
N VAL A 60 4.16 -6.24 -17.37
CA VAL A 60 3.85 -5.11 -16.45
C VAL A 60 5.09 -4.45 -15.85
N SER A 61 6.18 -5.19 -15.69
CA SER A 61 7.35 -4.77 -14.92
C SER A 61 8.65 -5.28 -15.54
N GLU A 62 9.75 -4.57 -15.29
CA GLU A 62 11.10 -5.05 -15.58
C GLU A 62 11.63 -6.00 -14.49
N SER A 63 10.86 -6.21 -13.42
CA SER A 63 11.25 -7.03 -12.28
C SER A 63 10.07 -7.84 -11.75
N CYS A 64 9.93 -9.07 -12.23
CA CYS A 64 8.92 -10.05 -11.79
C CYS A 64 9.60 -11.32 -11.29
N PHE A 65 9.28 -11.76 -10.08
CA PHE A 65 9.99 -12.87 -9.41
C PHE A 65 9.06 -13.65 -8.49
N LEU A 66 9.53 -14.77 -7.93
CA LEU A 66 8.74 -15.56 -6.99
C LEU A 66 8.66 -14.86 -5.61
N PRO A 67 7.46 -14.74 -5.00
CA PRO A 67 7.30 -14.07 -3.70
C PRO A 67 8.13 -14.70 -2.57
N ARG A 68 8.20 -16.05 -2.52
CA ARG A 68 9.02 -16.80 -1.55
C ARG A 68 10.51 -16.41 -1.61
N ASP A 69 11.04 -16.19 -2.80
CA ASP A 69 12.44 -15.79 -2.99
C ASP A 69 12.67 -14.35 -2.52
N ALA A 70 11.69 -13.46 -2.73
CA ALA A 70 11.75 -12.09 -2.23
C ALA A 70 11.85 -12.04 -0.71
N HIS A 71 11.09 -12.88 0.00
CA HIS A 71 11.21 -13.03 1.46
C HIS A 71 12.64 -13.38 1.88
N GLN A 72 13.24 -14.41 1.26
CA GLN A 72 14.60 -14.84 1.59
C GLN A 72 15.65 -13.77 1.29
N ILE A 73 15.54 -13.10 0.15
CA ILE A 73 16.43 -12.02 -0.26
C ILE A 73 16.38 -10.87 0.74
N LEU A 74 15.17 -10.43 1.10
CA LEU A 74 14.95 -9.35 2.07
C LEU A 74 15.47 -9.70 3.46
N PHE A 75 15.16 -10.90 3.96
CA PHE A 75 15.65 -11.32 5.26
C PHE A 75 17.19 -11.37 5.31
N ASN A 76 17.82 -11.76 4.20
CA ASN A 76 19.26 -11.69 4.03
C ASN A 76 19.82 -10.26 3.92
N ILE A 77 19.05 -9.29 3.42
CA ILE A 77 19.41 -7.86 3.49
C ILE A 77 19.40 -7.41 4.96
N LEU A 78 18.33 -7.71 5.71
CA LEU A 78 18.17 -7.34 7.11
C LEU A 78 19.28 -7.94 8.00
N ARG A 79 19.56 -9.23 7.87
CA ARG A 79 20.66 -9.91 8.61
C ARG A 79 22.02 -9.28 8.33
N LYS A 80 22.31 -8.96 7.07
CA LYS A 80 23.57 -8.29 6.69
C LYS A 80 23.63 -6.86 7.22
N ALA A 81 22.52 -6.13 7.22
CA ALA A 81 22.44 -4.79 7.80
C ALA A 81 22.72 -4.82 9.31
N ALA A 82 22.10 -5.76 10.05
CA ALA A 82 22.34 -5.95 11.48
C ALA A 82 23.82 -6.26 11.76
N LYS A 83 24.42 -7.20 11.02
CA LYS A 83 25.85 -7.54 11.14
C LYS A 83 26.75 -6.33 10.85
N ARG A 84 26.49 -5.61 9.75
CA ARG A 84 27.27 -4.41 9.35
C ARG A 84 27.18 -3.30 10.39
N GLY A 85 25.99 -3.04 10.92
CA GLY A 85 25.74 -2.04 11.94
C GLY A 85 26.12 -2.47 13.36
N LYS A 86 26.67 -3.69 13.54
CA LYS A 86 26.92 -4.30 14.86
C LYS A 86 25.70 -4.24 15.79
N GLY A 87 24.50 -4.31 15.19
CA GLY A 87 23.22 -4.22 15.89
C GLY A 87 22.54 -5.58 16.01
N THR A 88 21.59 -5.69 16.93
CA THR A 88 20.76 -6.88 17.11
C THR A 88 19.40 -6.68 16.46
N LEU A 89 19.04 -7.56 15.52
CA LEU A 89 17.69 -7.70 14.98
C LEU A 89 16.97 -8.82 15.73
N LYS A 90 15.91 -8.48 16.45
CA LYS A 90 14.96 -9.44 17.03
C LYS A 90 13.76 -9.54 16.09
N TRP A 91 13.60 -10.69 15.44
CA TRP A 91 12.52 -10.95 14.50
C TRP A 91 11.44 -11.81 15.15
N PHE A 92 10.20 -11.35 15.09
CA PHE A 92 9.01 -12.01 15.64
C PHE A 92 8.02 -12.25 14.49
N PRO A 93 8.15 -13.38 13.77
CA PRO A 93 7.16 -13.77 12.75
C PRO A 93 5.85 -14.20 13.40
N SER A 94 4.78 -14.23 12.61
CA SER A 94 3.45 -14.69 13.04
C SER A 94 3.03 -14.01 14.34
N THR A 95 3.18 -12.67 14.38
CA THR A 95 3.02 -11.87 15.59
C THR A 95 2.12 -10.67 15.29
N VAL A 96 0.99 -10.60 15.99
CA VAL A 96 0.05 -9.47 15.93
C VAL A 96 0.26 -8.53 17.12
N VAL A 97 0.08 -7.22 16.92
CA VAL A 97 0.05 -6.26 18.03
C VAL A 97 -1.34 -6.27 18.66
N LYS A 98 -1.41 -6.44 19.97
CA LYS A 98 -2.67 -6.61 20.70
C LYS A 98 -3.05 -5.38 21.52
N GLU A 99 -2.11 -4.83 22.28
CA GLU A 99 -2.36 -3.73 23.19
C GLU A 99 -1.16 -2.78 23.28
N LEU A 100 -1.44 -1.54 23.66
CA LEU A 100 -0.43 -0.51 23.91
C LEU A 100 -0.61 0.00 25.34
N GLU A 101 0.49 0.14 26.06
CA GLU A 101 0.51 0.93 27.30
C GLU A 101 1.02 2.32 26.95
N ILE A 102 0.14 3.32 27.09
CA ILE A 102 0.43 4.72 26.79
C ILE A 102 0.73 5.45 28.11
N SER A 103 1.69 6.37 28.07
CA SER A 103 2.07 7.22 29.19
C SER A 103 0.87 7.97 29.78
N PRO A 104 0.89 8.34 31.08
CA PRO A 104 -0.21 9.06 31.71
C PRO A 104 -0.56 10.40 31.04
N ASP A 105 0.40 11.06 30.38
CA ASP A 105 0.17 12.30 29.62
C ASP A 105 -0.35 12.06 28.19
N GLY A 106 -0.47 10.80 27.76
CA GLY A 106 -1.01 10.41 26.48
C GLY A 106 -0.06 10.62 25.29
N LYS A 107 1.23 10.84 25.54
CA LYS A 107 2.19 11.27 24.49
C LYS A 107 3.16 10.20 24.05
N THR A 108 3.45 9.19 24.86
CA THR A 108 4.38 8.12 24.49
C THR A 108 3.76 6.76 24.66
N ILE A 109 4.14 5.83 23.79
CA ILE A 109 3.89 4.41 24.01
C ILE A 109 5.05 3.88 24.84
N ASP A 110 4.74 3.42 26.06
CA ASP A 110 5.71 2.93 27.04
C ASP A 110 5.96 1.43 26.88
N SER A 111 4.95 0.68 26.42
CA SER A 111 5.12 -0.71 26.02
C SER A 111 4.14 -1.15 24.93
N VAL A 112 4.54 -2.18 24.19
CA VAL A 112 3.72 -2.85 23.17
C VAL A 112 3.51 -4.30 23.60
N ILE A 113 2.26 -4.71 23.73
CA ILE A 113 1.88 -6.10 23.95
C ILE A 113 1.51 -6.72 22.61
N ALA A 114 2.15 -7.84 22.29
CA ALA A 114 1.96 -8.56 21.04
C ALA A 114 1.73 -10.06 21.32
N ILE A 115 1.05 -10.74 20.40
CA ILE A 115 0.75 -12.16 20.48
C ILE A 115 1.46 -12.84 19.33
N GLN A 116 2.50 -13.61 19.66
CA GLN A 116 3.13 -14.52 18.72
C GLN A 116 2.41 -15.87 18.76
N HIS A 117 2.11 -16.43 17.59
CA HIS A 117 1.43 -17.71 17.47
C HIS A 117 2.20 -18.70 16.59
N LYS A 118 2.06 -19.99 16.88
CA LYS A 118 2.57 -21.10 16.09
C LYS A 118 1.57 -22.25 16.12
N SER A 119 1.59 -23.13 15.13
CA SER A 119 0.76 -24.35 15.17
C SER A 119 1.06 -25.18 16.42
N THR A 120 0.03 -25.75 17.03
CA THR A 120 0.18 -26.82 18.04
C THR A 120 0.80 -28.06 17.38
N ALA A 121 1.33 -28.99 18.18
CA ALA A 121 1.97 -30.21 17.66
C ALA A 121 1.03 -31.07 16.81
N ASP A 122 -0.27 -31.09 17.14
CA ASP A 122 -1.30 -31.91 16.47
C ASP A 122 -2.11 -31.13 15.40
N ALA A 123 -1.93 -29.82 15.30
CA ALA A 123 -2.59 -29.00 14.31
C ALA A 123 -1.85 -29.01 12.96
N PRO A 124 -2.55 -28.75 11.85
CA PRO A 124 -1.90 -28.46 10.59
C PRO A 124 -0.91 -27.30 10.70
N ALA A 125 0.12 -27.32 9.86
CA ALA A 125 1.14 -26.29 9.81
C ALA A 125 0.55 -24.88 9.55
N LEU A 126 1.27 -23.85 9.96
CA LEU A 126 0.93 -22.46 9.66
C LEU A 126 0.67 -22.29 8.16
N ASN A 127 -0.28 -21.44 7.81
CA ASN A 127 -0.73 -21.22 6.42
C ASN A 127 -1.44 -22.42 5.77
N THR A 128 -1.99 -23.34 6.58
CA THR A 128 -2.89 -24.36 6.06
C THR A 128 -4.27 -23.80 5.73
N PHE A 129 -4.82 -22.97 6.64
CA PHE A 129 -6.14 -22.38 6.50
C PHE A 129 -6.04 -20.95 5.95
N PRO A 130 -7.05 -20.48 5.20
CA PRO A 130 -7.15 -19.09 4.79
C PRO A 130 -7.19 -18.12 5.99
N LEU A 131 -6.85 -16.86 5.73
CA LEU A 131 -6.73 -15.81 6.75
C LEU A 131 -8.08 -15.57 7.45
N SER A 132 -9.18 -15.58 6.71
CA SER A 132 -10.53 -15.39 7.26
C SER A 132 -10.91 -16.42 8.34
N GLN A 133 -10.27 -17.59 8.35
CA GLN A 133 -10.54 -18.64 9.35
C GLN A 133 -9.63 -18.57 10.57
N THR A 134 -8.61 -17.72 10.55
CA THR A 134 -7.53 -17.76 11.55
C THR A 134 -7.23 -16.40 12.17
N ILE A 135 -7.52 -15.30 11.47
CA ILE A 135 -7.13 -13.95 11.90
C ILE A 135 -7.67 -13.60 13.29
N GLU A 136 -8.93 -13.90 13.61
CA GLU A 136 -9.49 -13.60 14.94
C GLU A 136 -8.80 -14.41 16.04
N ASP A 137 -8.47 -15.67 15.77
CA ASP A 137 -7.73 -16.52 16.71
C ASP A 137 -6.32 -15.97 16.98
N TRP A 138 -5.67 -15.33 16.00
CA TRP A 138 -4.35 -14.72 16.21
C TRP A 138 -4.36 -13.62 17.28
N TYR A 139 -5.49 -12.91 17.45
CA TYR A 139 -5.63 -11.83 18.42
C TYR A 139 -6.21 -12.25 19.77
N SER A 140 -6.62 -13.51 19.97
CA SER A 140 -7.05 -13.98 21.30
C SER A 140 -5.85 -14.39 22.17
N TYR A 141 -5.96 -14.18 23.47
CA TYR A 141 -4.87 -14.42 24.43
C TYR A 141 -4.64 -15.90 24.69
N GLU A 142 -5.72 -16.68 24.66
CA GLU A 142 -5.76 -18.08 25.02
C GLU A 142 -5.23 -18.96 23.89
N ASN A 143 -4.51 -20.03 24.21
CA ASN A 143 -4.22 -21.07 23.23
C ASN A 143 -5.53 -21.60 22.63
N SER A 144 -5.48 -22.00 21.36
CA SER A 144 -6.58 -22.64 20.68
C SER A 144 -6.22 -24.07 20.29
N SER A 145 -7.17 -24.80 19.71
CA SER A 145 -6.88 -26.09 19.08
C SER A 145 -5.90 -25.98 17.91
N ARG A 146 -5.77 -24.79 17.31
CA ARG A 146 -4.89 -24.52 16.16
C ARG A 146 -3.54 -23.95 16.59
N PHE A 147 -3.53 -23.05 17.58
CA PHE A 147 -2.34 -22.25 17.88
C PHE A 147 -1.93 -22.26 19.35
N GLU A 148 -0.64 -22.50 19.59
CA GLU A 148 0.05 -22.13 20.82
C GLU A 148 0.48 -20.66 20.73
N LYS A 149 0.24 -19.89 21.79
CA LYS A 149 0.45 -18.45 21.84
C LYS A 149 1.47 -18.05 22.90
N SER A 150 2.30 -17.09 22.55
CA SER A 150 3.30 -16.48 23.42
C SER A 150 3.03 -14.98 23.47
N ILE A 151 2.76 -14.48 24.68
CA ILE A 151 2.51 -13.07 24.92
C ILE A 151 3.84 -12.36 25.08
N LEU A 152 4.12 -11.43 24.18
CA LEU A 152 5.33 -10.63 24.16
C LEU A 152 5.00 -9.25 24.73
N ARG A 153 5.76 -8.82 25.74
CA ARG A 153 5.77 -7.43 26.18
C ARG A 153 7.07 -6.77 25.76
N ILE A 154 6.98 -5.85 24.82
CA ILE A 154 8.12 -5.10 24.27
C ILE A 154 8.20 -3.78 25.02
N VAL A 155 9.32 -3.56 25.71
CA VAL A 155 9.62 -2.35 26.47
C VAL A 155 10.98 -1.77 26.05
N PRO A 156 11.17 -0.45 26.13
CA PRO A 156 12.49 0.15 25.95
C PRO A 156 13.45 -0.35 27.04
N GLN A 157 14.74 -0.39 26.72
CA GLN A 157 15.75 -0.62 27.74
C GLN A 157 15.80 0.60 28.66
N GLN A 158 15.72 0.38 29.98
CA GLN A 158 15.81 1.46 30.96
C GLN A 158 17.17 2.16 30.85
N THR A 159 17.14 3.50 30.75
CA THR A 159 18.30 4.38 30.79
C THR A 159 18.43 4.98 32.20
N GLN A 160 19.61 5.48 32.56
CA GLN A 160 19.86 6.07 33.89
C GLN A 160 18.95 7.28 34.21
N ASP A 161 18.41 7.94 33.18
CA ASP A 161 17.55 9.13 33.33
C ASP A 161 16.03 8.80 33.32
N ASN A 162 15.65 7.51 33.36
CA ASN A 162 14.25 7.05 33.31
C ASN A 162 13.41 7.55 32.11
N SER A 163 14.04 8.11 31.06
CA SER A 163 13.37 8.49 29.83
C SER A 163 13.24 7.29 28.89
N SER A 164 12.04 7.07 28.34
CA SER A 164 11.80 6.07 27.29
C SER A 164 12.61 6.48 26.05
N ASN A 165 13.69 5.76 25.74
CA ASN A 165 14.54 6.04 24.57
C ASN A 165 14.33 4.99 23.47
N TRP A 166 13.14 4.99 22.89
CA TRP A 166 12.80 4.14 21.75
C TRP A 166 11.77 4.82 20.84
N TYR A 167 11.70 4.34 19.60
CA TYR A 167 10.71 4.74 18.62
C TYR A 167 10.00 3.52 18.07
N ILE A 168 8.71 3.67 17.82
CA ILE A 168 7.87 2.69 17.15
C ILE A 168 7.63 3.19 15.73
N ILE A 169 7.76 2.30 14.76
CA ILE A 169 7.44 2.57 13.36
C ILE A 169 6.26 1.67 12.99
N ASP A 170 5.09 2.27 12.79
CA ASP A 170 3.95 1.56 12.22
C ASP A 170 4.10 1.50 10.70
N ALA A 171 4.43 0.30 10.23
CA ALA A 171 4.48 -0.05 8.81
C ALA A 171 3.47 -1.15 8.48
N THR A 172 2.43 -1.32 9.31
CA THR A 172 1.36 -2.28 9.06
C THR A 172 0.50 -1.82 7.89
N GLU A 173 -0.12 -2.76 7.18
CA GLU A 173 -0.89 -2.47 5.96
C GLU A 173 -2.08 -1.54 6.17
N THR A 174 -2.66 -1.55 7.38
CA THR A 174 -3.88 -0.79 7.68
C THR A 174 -3.72 0.24 8.80
N GLY A 175 -2.50 0.44 9.30
CA GLY A 175 -2.24 1.33 10.42
C GLY A 175 -2.85 0.83 11.73
N GLU A 176 -2.46 -0.36 12.18
CA GLU A 176 -3.00 -0.98 13.39
C GLU A 176 -2.64 -0.17 14.66
N ILE A 177 -1.39 0.30 14.77
CA ILE A 177 -0.95 1.09 15.94
C ILE A 177 -1.66 2.44 15.95
N ILE A 178 -1.93 3.02 14.77
CA ILE A 178 -2.73 4.24 14.63
C ILE A 178 -4.13 4.07 15.25
N ALA A 179 -4.79 2.94 14.98
CA ALA A 179 -6.12 2.65 15.53
C ALA A 179 -6.06 2.33 17.03
N LEU A 180 -5.11 1.50 17.46
CA LEU A 180 -4.90 1.13 18.87
C LEU A 180 -4.59 2.33 19.76
N ALA A 181 -3.77 3.27 19.28
CA ALA A 181 -3.45 4.50 19.99
C ALA A 181 -4.55 5.58 19.86
N ASP A 182 -5.66 5.29 19.18
CA ASP A 182 -6.76 6.22 18.89
C ASP A 182 -6.26 7.58 18.35
N VAL A 183 -5.25 7.53 17.48
CA VAL A 183 -4.70 8.69 16.77
C VAL A 183 -5.73 9.15 15.73
N PRO A 184 -5.92 10.46 15.51
CA PRO A 184 -6.77 10.95 14.43
C PRO A 184 -6.30 10.47 13.05
N TYR A 185 -7.22 9.86 12.30
CA TYR A 185 -6.97 9.35 10.95
C TYR A 185 -8.18 9.56 10.03
N ARG A 186 -7.92 9.47 8.72
CA ARG A 186 -8.92 9.39 7.65
C ARG A 186 -8.94 7.98 7.05
N LEU A 187 -10.07 7.61 6.46
CA LEU A 187 -10.29 6.33 5.81
C LEU A 187 -11.29 6.55 4.67
N GLY A 188 -11.16 5.81 3.56
CA GLY A 188 -12.06 5.92 2.42
C GLY A 188 -11.95 7.26 1.70
N ILE A 189 -13.00 7.67 0.99
CA ILE A 189 -13.02 8.90 0.20
C ILE A 189 -13.06 10.13 1.13
N ASP A 190 -12.16 11.09 0.92
CA ASP A 190 -12.24 12.39 1.60
C ASP A 190 -13.27 13.31 0.90
N SER A 191 -13.85 14.23 1.66
CA SER A 191 -14.75 15.27 1.15
C SER A 191 -14.13 16.07 -0.01
N ARG A 192 -14.93 16.29 -1.05
CA ARG A 192 -14.57 17.22 -2.13
C ARG A 192 -14.29 18.61 -1.56
N SER A 193 -13.19 19.18 -2.01
CA SER A 193 -12.72 20.50 -1.60
C SER A 193 -11.75 21.05 -2.63
N TYR A 194 -11.31 22.30 -2.48
CA TYR A 194 -10.26 22.87 -3.31
C TYR A 194 -8.91 22.15 -3.24
N LEU A 195 -8.68 21.26 -2.25
CA LEU A 195 -7.47 20.44 -2.13
C LEU A 195 -7.62 19.06 -2.78
N ASN A 196 -8.85 18.53 -2.82
CA ASN A 196 -9.20 17.26 -3.48
C ASN A 196 -10.40 17.50 -4.42
N PRO A 197 -10.24 18.35 -5.46
CA PRO A 197 -11.35 18.80 -6.29
C PRO A 197 -11.98 17.68 -7.11
N SER A 198 -11.26 16.57 -7.36
CA SER A 198 -11.75 15.42 -8.10
C SER A 198 -12.46 14.37 -7.23
N ALA A 199 -12.57 14.58 -5.91
CA ALA A 199 -13.19 13.60 -5.03
C ALA A 199 -14.64 13.30 -5.45
N SER A 200 -14.99 12.01 -5.47
CA SER A 200 -16.30 11.56 -5.95
C SER A 200 -17.44 11.96 -5.00
N SER A 201 -17.13 12.17 -3.72
CA SER A 201 -18.09 12.49 -2.67
C SER A 201 -17.99 13.93 -2.17
N ALA A 202 -19.13 14.56 -1.89
CA ALA A 202 -19.16 15.90 -1.27
C ALA A 202 -18.78 15.88 0.22
N THR A 203 -18.93 14.72 0.87
CA THR A 203 -18.60 14.49 2.28
C THR A 203 -17.71 13.27 2.43
N ASP A 204 -17.05 13.12 3.58
CA ASP A 204 -16.23 11.93 3.83
C ASP A 204 -17.07 10.65 3.72
N ASP A 205 -16.54 9.64 3.03
CA ASP A 205 -17.15 8.32 2.88
C ASP A 205 -16.14 7.25 3.32
N PRO A 206 -16.15 6.88 4.62
CA PRO A 206 -15.13 6.02 5.19
C PRO A 206 -15.31 4.54 4.89
N TYR A 207 -16.32 4.17 4.11
CA TYR A 207 -16.60 2.78 3.74
C TYR A 207 -16.04 2.41 2.37
N CYS A 208 -15.90 3.40 1.48
CA CYS A 208 -15.35 3.23 0.15
C CYS A 208 -13.82 3.35 0.18
N THR A 209 -13.15 2.28 0.62
CA THR A 209 -11.69 2.13 0.44
C THR A 209 -11.40 1.53 -0.93
N GLN A 210 -10.17 1.68 -1.43
CA GLN A 210 -9.73 0.95 -2.61
C GLN A 210 -9.77 -0.58 -2.41
N GLY A 211 -9.97 -1.30 -3.52
CA GLY A 211 -10.00 -2.76 -3.54
C GLY A 211 -8.76 -3.43 -2.98
N PHE A 212 -8.94 -4.63 -2.42
CA PHE A 212 -7.85 -5.49 -1.96
C PHE A 212 -7.84 -6.81 -2.73
N THR A 213 -6.72 -7.53 -2.68
CA THR A 213 -6.48 -8.68 -3.55
C THR A 213 -5.90 -9.83 -2.77
N TYR A 214 -6.49 -11.01 -2.88
CA TYR A 214 -5.72 -12.23 -2.66
C TYR A 214 -5.09 -12.64 -3.97
N THR A 215 -3.78 -12.42 -4.08
CA THR A 215 -3.00 -12.96 -5.19
C THR A 215 -2.88 -14.47 -5.07
N PHE A 216 -2.72 -15.15 -6.20
CA PHE A 216 -2.44 -16.58 -6.27
C PHE A 216 -1.57 -16.88 -7.48
N ALA A 217 -0.99 -18.08 -7.53
CA ALA A 217 -0.19 -18.52 -8.66
C ALA A 217 -0.88 -19.65 -9.43
N MET A 218 -0.72 -19.63 -10.75
CA MET A 218 -1.13 -20.70 -11.65
C MET A 218 0.01 -21.05 -12.61
N GLU A 219 0.06 -22.29 -13.04
CA GLU A 219 1.09 -22.80 -13.95
C GLU A 219 0.47 -23.27 -15.26
N GLN A 220 1.14 -22.94 -16.36
CA GLN A 220 0.84 -23.51 -17.67
C GLN A 220 1.26 -24.98 -17.69
N THR A 221 0.34 -25.89 -17.97
CA THR A 221 0.60 -27.32 -18.10
C THR A 221 0.72 -27.74 -19.56
N LYS A 222 1.38 -28.88 -19.79
CA LYS A 222 1.43 -29.49 -21.13
C LYS A 222 0.08 -30.10 -21.52
N GLU A 223 -0.55 -30.78 -20.57
CA GLU A 223 -1.81 -31.50 -20.75
C GLU A 223 -2.94 -30.72 -20.09
N ALA A 224 -4.14 -30.82 -20.67
CA ALA A 224 -5.35 -30.26 -20.07
C ALA A 224 -5.56 -30.81 -18.65
N GLN A 225 -5.99 -29.96 -17.74
CA GLN A 225 -6.29 -30.31 -16.36
C GLN A 225 -7.82 -30.30 -16.17
N THR A 226 -8.33 -31.23 -15.35
CA THR A 226 -9.72 -31.17 -14.92
C THR A 226 -9.93 -29.93 -14.06
N GLN A 227 -10.94 -29.14 -14.39
CA GLN A 227 -11.30 -27.94 -13.65
C GLN A 227 -12.57 -28.22 -12.86
N GLU A 228 -12.45 -28.28 -11.54
CA GLU A 228 -13.60 -28.43 -10.65
C GLU A 228 -14.20 -27.06 -10.35
N MET A 229 -15.49 -26.89 -10.63
CA MET A 229 -16.19 -25.64 -10.34
C MET A 229 -16.38 -25.50 -8.82
N PRO A 230 -15.85 -24.44 -8.19
CA PRO A 230 -16.12 -24.19 -6.77
C PRO A 230 -17.62 -23.96 -6.54
N SER A 231 -18.17 -24.46 -5.44
CA SER A 231 -19.60 -24.33 -5.14
C SER A 231 -20.07 -22.87 -5.02
N PHE A 232 -19.18 -21.97 -4.63
CA PHE A 232 -19.44 -20.52 -4.53
C PHE A 232 -19.26 -19.77 -5.86
N TYR A 233 -18.69 -20.39 -6.91
CA TYR A 233 -18.40 -19.70 -8.17
C TYR A 233 -19.63 -19.00 -8.79
N PRO A 234 -20.85 -19.59 -8.83
CA PRO A 234 -22.02 -18.93 -9.39
C PRO A 234 -22.37 -17.59 -8.72
N GLN A 235 -21.98 -17.39 -7.45
CA GLN A 235 -22.17 -16.12 -6.74
C GLN A 235 -21.27 -15.01 -7.30
N TYR A 236 -20.02 -15.33 -7.62
CA TYR A 236 -19.01 -14.36 -8.06
C TYR A 236 -18.90 -14.25 -9.59
N GLN A 237 -19.41 -15.22 -10.34
CA GLN A 237 -19.42 -15.20 -11.80
C GLN A 237 -19.89 -13.86 -12.42
N PRO A 238 -20.92 -13.17 -11.90
CA PRO A 238 -21.38 -11.87 -12.41
C PRO A 238 -20.40 -10.71 -12.21
N TYR A 239 -19.29 -10.93 -11.47
CA TYR A 239 -18.26 -9.92 -11.21
C TYR A 239 -17.18 -9.90 -12.30
N TYR A 240 -16.73 -11.08 -12.76
CA TYR A 240 -15.48 -11.19 -13.50
C TYR A 240 -15.53 -10.68 -14.94
N SER A 241 -14.45 -10.03 -15.36
CA SER A 241 -14.29 -9.52 -16.71
C SER A 241 -12.82 -9.28 -17.09
N TYR A 242 -12.53 -9.37 -18.38
CA TYR A 242 -11.30 -8.80 -18.97
C TYR A 242 -11.29 -7.27 -18.99
N GLU A 243 -12.36 -6.60 -18.55
CA GLU A 243 -12.59 -5.15 -18.46
C GLU A 243 -12.73 -4.45 -19.82
N LEU A 244 -11.81 -4.69 -20.74
CA LEU A 244 -11.75 -4.04 -22.05
C LEU A 244 -11.50 -5.06 -23.16
N GLN A 245 -12.12 -4.86 -24.33
CA GLN A 245 -11.93 -5.74 -25.49
C GLN A 245 -10.45 -5.93 -25.87
N ARG A 246 -9.62 -4.88 -25.73
CA ARG A 246 -8.18 -4.97 -26.01
C ARG A 246 -7.42 -5.88 -25.04
N LEU A 247 -7.94 -6.06 -23.83
CA LEU A 247 -7.37 -6.90 -22.76
C LEU A 247 -7.98 -8.30 -22.72
N ALA A 248 -9.03 -8.57 -23.51
CA ALA A 248 -9.69 -9.87 -23.63
C ALA A 248 -8.81 -10.87 -24.39
N ASP A 249 -7.75 -11.32 -23.72
CA ASP A 249 -6.74 -12.23 -24.25
C ASP A 249 -6.06 -12.93 -23.09
N PHE A 250 -6.30 -14.24 -23.02
CA PHE A 250 -5.79 -15.08 -21.96
C PHE A 250 -4.25 -15.05 -21.88
N GLU A 251 -3.54 -15.11 -23.00
CA GLU A 251 -2.07 -15.06 -22.99
C GLU A 251 -1.58 -13.71 -22.47
N GLY A 252 -2.31 -12.64 -22.79
CA GLY A 252 -2.09 -11.31 -22.24
C GLY A 252 -2.22 -11.27 -20.72
N VAL A 253 -3.31 -11.80 -20.17
CA VAL A 253 -3.53 -11.86 -18.72
C VAL A 253 -2.50 -12.75 -18.03
N PHE A 254 -2.22 -13.93 -18.59
CA PHE A 254 -1.19 -14.83 -18.06
C PHE A 254 0.20 -14.19 -18.04
N THR A 255 0.58 -13.49 -19.11
CA THR A 255 1.90 -12.87 -19.20
C THR A 255 1.99 -11.52 -18.51
N TYR A 256 0.87 -10.95 -18.02
CA TYR A 256 0.85 -9.67 -17.31
C TYR A 256 1.79 -9.69 -16.11
N ARG A 257 1.66 -10.74 -15.29
CA ARG A 257 2.44 -10.97 -14.07
C ARG A 257 3.01 -12.40 -14.06
N ARG A 258 3.58 -12.83 -15.19
CA ARG A 258 4.38 -14.07 -15.27
C ARG A 258 5.64 -13.91 -14.42
N ILE A 259 5.72 -14.63 -13.31
CA ILE A 259 6.79 -14.53 -12.30
C ILE A 259 7.92 -15.52 -12.54
N TRP A 260 7.68 -16.53 -13.37
CA TRP A 260 8.68 -17.51 -13.77
C TRP A 260 8.40 -18.02 -15.18
N SER A 261 9.44 -18.14 -15.99
CA SER A 261 9.38 -18.81 -17.28
C SER A 261 10.45 -19.88 -17.35
N SER A 262 10.04 -21.10 -17.68
CA SER A 262 10.96 -22.22 -17.78
C SER A 262 11.75 -22.18 -19.09
N LYS A 263 11.13 -21.68 -20.15
CA LYS A 263 11.64 -21.65 -21.53
C LYS A 263 11.04 -20.47 -22.28
N ARG A 264 11.80 -19.88 -23.19
CA ARG A 264 11.29 -18.80 -24.04
C ARG A 264 10.32 -19.35 -25.09
N GLY A 265 9.10 -18.83 -25.10
CA GLY A 265 8.11 -19.04 -26.15
C GLY A 265 8.33 -18.16 -27.39
N LYS A 266 7.35 -18.17 -28.30
CA LYS A 266 7.32 -17.24 -29.46
C LYS A 266 6.91 -15.85 -29.01
N ARG A 267 7.38 -14.78 -29.67
CA ARG A 267 6.93 -13.41 -29.35
C ARG A 267 5.42 -13.24 -29.61
N ILE A 268 4.74 -12.55 -28.71
CA ILE A 268 3.31 -12.21 -28.79
C ILE A 268 3.11 -10.69 -28.80
N ARG A 269 1.87 -10.25 -29.03
CA ARG A 269 1.51 -8.82 -29.19
C ARG A 269 1.86 -7.92 -28.00
N TRP A 270 2.06 -8.51 -26.82
CA TRP A 270 2.40 -7.80 -25.57
C TRP A 270 3.90 -7.50 -25.40
N GLY A 271 4.71 -7.71 -26.44
CA GLY A 271 6.15 -7.46 -26.39
C GLY A 271 6.95 -8.53 -25.63
N VAL A 272 6.28 -9.55 -25.09
CA VAL A 272 6.87 -10.70 -24.37
C VAL A 272 6.71 -11.99 -25.16
N THR A 273 7.15 -13.12 -24.61
CA THR A 273 6.98 -14.44 -25.20
C THR A 273 5.71 -15.15 -24.72
N ALA A 274 5.09 -15.97 -25.56
CA ALA A 274 3.93 -16.80 -25.23
C ALA A 274 4.23 -17.72 -24.03
N PRO A 275 3.21 -18.05 -23.20
CA PRO A 275 3.36 -19.04 -22.13
C PRO A 275 3.84 -20.39 -22.65
N THR A 276 4.70 -21.06 -21.89
CA THR A 276 5.13 -22.44 -22.15
C THR A 276 4.91 -23.34 -20.94
N PRO A 277 4.76 -24.67 -21.11
CA PRO A 277 4.60 -25.57 -19.97
C PRO A 277 5.69 -25.39 -18.92
N GLY A 278 5.30 -25.17 -17.66
CA GLY A 278 6.18 -24.85 -16.54
C GLY A 278 6.33 -23.35 -16.25
N ASP A 279 5.76 -22.47 -17.07
CA ASP A 279 5.66 -21.05 -16.75
C ASP A 279 4.65 -20.82 -15.62
N ILE A 280 4.93 -19.88 -14.73
CA ILE A 280 4.10 -19.54 -13.58
C ILE A 280 3.66 -18.09 -13.66
N SER A 281 2.36 -17.86 -13.59
CA SER A 281 1.75 -16.53 -13.49
C SER A 281 1.18 -16.30 -12.11
N MET A 282 1.46 -15.12 -11.54
CA MET A 282 0.75 -14.61 -10.37
C MET A 282 -0.41 -13.73 -10.83
N GLN A 283 -1.60 -13.92 -10.28
CA GLN A 283 -2.79 -13.19 -10.68
C GLN A 283 -3.10 -12.01 -9.75
N ASN A 284 -3.33 -10.85 -10.37
CA ASN A 284 -3.82 -9.61 -9.76
C ASN A 284 -4.48 -8.79 -10.87
N TRP A 285 -5.81 -8.78 -10.92
CA TRP A 285 -6.60 -8.21 -12.00
C TRP A 285 -7.84 -7.47 -11.48
N THR A 286 -8.09 -6.25 -11.99
CA THR A 286 -9.10 -5.30 -11.47
C THR A 286 -10.53 -5.83 -11.48
N TRP A 287 -10.98 -6.37 -12.61
CA TRP A 287 -12.27 -7.07 -12.71
C TRP A 287 -12.10 -8.59 -12.55
N GLY A 288 -11.11 -8.99 -11.76
CA GLY A 288 -10.77 -10.38 -11.48
C GLY A 288 -10.73 -10.64 -9.98
N ASN A 289 -9.53 -10.93 -9.45
CA ASN A 289 -9.33 -11.23 -8.04
C ASN A 289 -9.17 -10.01 -7.13
N ASP A 290 -9.26 -8.78 -7.66
CA ASP A 290 -9.46 -7.58 -6.84
C ASP A 290 -10.89 -7.57 -6.29
N TYR A 291 -11.06 -7.74 -4.98
CA TYR A 291 -12.36 -7.62 -4.32
C TYR A 291 -12.55 -6.19 -3.80
N ARG A 292 -13.67 -5.55 -4.18
CA ARG A 292 -13.86 -4.09 -4.10
C ARG A 292 -15.11 -3.68 -3.30
N PRO A 293 -15.26 -4.10 -2.03
CA PRO A 293 -16.40 -3.67 -1.22
C PRO A 293 -16.39 -2.16 -1.01
N GLY A 294 -17.57 -1.55 -0.89
CA GLY A 294 -17.70 -0.08 -0.83
C GLY A 294 -18.75 0.45 0.12
N THR A 295 -19.40 -0.42 0.90
CA THR A 295 -20.53 -0.03 1.77
C THR A 295 -20.22 -0.32 3.24
N SER A 296 -21.03 0.24 4.15
CA SER A 296 -20.90 -0.07 5.59
C SER A 296 -21.19 -1.52 5.96
N GLU A 297 -21.80 -2.29 5.06
CA GLU A 297 -22.12 -3.70 5.26
C GLU A 297 -20.91 -4.60 5.04
N ASP A 298 -20.05 -4.25 4.09
CA ASP A 298 -19.01 -5.13 3.55
C ASP A 298 -17.60 -4.50 3.46
N ASN A 299 -17.41 -3.25 3.89
CA ASN A 299 -16.08 -2.62 3.94
C ASN A 299 -15.07 -3.50 4.69
N LEU A 300 -13.85 -3.63 4.14
CA LEU A 300 -12.78 -4.45 4.71
C LEU A 300 -12.22 -3.83 6.00
N VAL A 301 -11.76 -2.58 5.93
CA VAL A 301 -11.12 -1.90 7.06
C VAL A 301 -12.20 -1.25 7.92
N TYR A 302 -12.30 -1.63 9.19
CA TYR A 302 -13.31 -1.05 10.07
C TYR A 302 -13.05 0.44 10.31
N THR A 303 -14.11 1.23 10.14
CA THR A 303 -14.16 2.64 10.56
C THR A 303 -14.01 2.76 12.07
N ARG A 304 -13.59 3.92 12.56
CA ARG A 304 -13.50 4.18 14.02
C ARG A 304 -14.83 3.90 14.73
N ARG A 305 -15.95 4.23 14.10
CA ARG A 305 -17.30 3.96 14.62
C ARG A 305 -17.56 2.46 14.74
N GLN A 306 -17.21 1.67 13.72
CA GLN A 306 -17.34 0.22 13.77
C GLN A 306 -16.42 -0.41 14.81
N LEU A 307 -15.17 0.05 14.92
CA LEU A 307 -14.23 -0.42 15.96
C LEU A 307 -14.77 -0.17 17.37
N ARG A 308 -15.37 0.99 17.63
CA ARG A 308 -16.05 1.28 18.91
C ARG A 308 -17.24 0.37 19.15
N THR A 309 -18.09 0.21 18.14
CA THR A 309 -19.34 -0.57 18.25
C THR A 309 -19.06 -2.05 18.47
N THR A 310 -17.99 -2.57 17.87
CA THR A 310 -17.55 -3.97 18.02
C THR A 310 -16.68 -4.20 19.25
N GLY A 311 -16.41 -3.17 20.07
CA GLY A 311 -15.57 -3.28 21.26
C GLY A 311 -14.07 -3.33 20.99
N GLN A 312 -13.62 -3.23 19.73
CA GLN A 312 -12.19 -3.32 19.39
C GLN A 312 -11.32 -2.16 19.90
N LEU A 313 -11.93 -1.04 20.28
CA LEU A 313 -11.20 0.06 20.96
C LEU A 313 -11.25 -0.04 22.50
N ALA A 314 -11.90 -1.05 23.07
CA ALA A 314 -11.84 -1.30 24.51
C ALA A 314 -10.48 -1.96 24.87
N PRO A 315 -9.97 -1.80 26.11
CA PRO A 315 -8.80 -2.52 26.58
C PRO A 315 -8.94 -4.02 26.34
N GLY A 316 -7.91 -4.67 25.77
CA GLY A 316 -7.94 -6.08 25.36
C GLY A 316 -8.87 -6.44 24.19
N GLY A 317 -9.64 -5.50 23.67
CA GLY A 317 -10.66 -5.75 22.64
C GLY A 317 -10.14 -5.82 21.21
N TRP A 318 -8.90 -5.40 20.92
CA TRP A 318 -8.40 -5.28 19.55
C TRP A 318 -8.34 -6.63 18.82
N MET A 319 -8.89 -6.69 17.60
CA MET A 319 -8.92 -7.88 16.74
C MET A 319 -8.40 -7.58 15.32
N GLY A 320 -7.43 -6.67 15.19
CA GLY A 320 -6.82 -6.31 13.90
C GLY A 320 -7.61 -5.31 13.05
N GLY A 321 -8.84 -4.96 13.45
CA GLY A 321 -9.62 -3.92 12.81
C GLY A 321 -10.01 -4.20 11.35
N LEU A 322 -10.10 -5.47 10.97
CA LEU A 322 -10.56 -5.95 9.67
C LEU A 322 -11.86 -6.74 9.79
N ARG A 323 -12.69 -6.70 8.75
CA ARG A 323 -13.89 -7.51 8.63
C ARG A 323 -13.56 -8.90 8.06
N THR A 324 -13.66 -9.90 8.92
CA THR A 324 -13.42 -11.31 8.59
C THR A 324 -14.25 -11.81 7.41
N GLU A 325 -15.53 -11.41 7.34
CA GLU A 325 -16.41 -11.77 6.23
C GLU A 325 -15.94 -11.22 4.88
N SER A 326 -15.41 -9.99 4.85
CA SER A 326 -14.86 -9.44 3.60
C SER A 326 -13.59 -10.17 3.19
N LEU A 327 -12.74 -10.57 4.15
CA LEU A 327 -11.58 -11.41 3.87
C LEU A 327 -12.01 -12.73 3.22
N ARG A 328 -13.02 -13.41 3.78
CA ARG A 328 -13.59 -14.65 3.21
C ARG A 328 -14.09 -14.44 1.78
N LYS A 329 -14.84 -13.38 1.52
CA LYS A 329 -15.32 -13.06 0.17
C LYS A 329 -14.20 -12.75 -0.80
N GLY A 330 -13.14 -12.08 -0.35
CA GLY A 330 -11.93 -11.86 -1.15
C GLY A 330 -11.21 -13.17 -1.51
N GLU A 331 -11.15 -14.13 -0.58
CA GLU A 331 -10.56 -15.45 -0.80
C GLU A 331 -11.37 -16.25 -1.84
N GLU A 332 -12.69 -16.30 -1.68
CA GLU A 332 -13.60 -16.95 -2.64
C GLU A 332 -13.58 -16.26 -4.00
N ASN A 333 -13.56 -14.92 -4.04
CA ASN A 333 -13.45 -14.16 -5.27
C ASN A 333 -12.16 -14.51 -6.04
N ALA A 334 -11.03 -14.69 -5.35
CA ALA A 334 -9.77 -15.06 -5.99
C ALA A 334 -9.78 -16.50 -6.53
N LEU A 335 -10.31 -17.45 -5.76
CA LEU A 335 -10.45 -18.85 -6.20
C LEU A 335 -11.45 -18.99 -7.36
N GLY A 336 -12.56 -18.25 -7.30
CA GLY A 336 -13.53 -18.18 -8.38
C GLY A 336 -12.95 -17.52 -9.63
N TYR A 337 -12.07 -16.52 -9.49
CA TYR A 337 -11.38 -15.89 -10.62
C TYR A 337 -10.46 -16.87 -11.36
N TYR A 338 -9.75 -17.75 -10.64
CA TYR A 338 -8.99 -18.82 -11.30
C TYR A 338 -9.90 -19.67 -12.19
N TYR A 339 -11.01 -20.18 -11.63
CA TYR A 339 -11.96 -21.00 -12.39
C TYR A 339 -12.57 -20.22 -13.56
N TRP A 340 -12.98 -18.96 -13.33
CA TRP A 340 -13.44 -18.06 -14.38
C TRP A 340 -12.43 -18.03 -15.52
N LEU A 341 -11.18 -17.70 -15.22
CA LEU A 341 -10.11 -17.48 -16.19
C LEU A 341 -9.82 -18.73 -17.03
N VAL A 342 -9.79 -19.93 -16.43
CA VAL A 342 -9.40 -21.17 -17.14
C VAL A 342 -10.56 -22.00 -17.68
N ALA A 343 -11.76 -21.89 -17.12
CA ALA A 343 -12.91 -22.75 -17.45
C ALA A 343 -14.21 -21.98 -17.74
N GLY A 344 -14.38 -20.79 -17.14
CA GLY A 344 -15.57 -19.96 -17.36
C GLY A 344 -15.70 -19.45 -18.81
N THR A 345 -16.92 -19.10 -19.21
CA THR A 345 -17.25 -18.66 -20.58
C THR A 345 -17.98 -17.31 -20.65
N THR A 346 -18.24 -16.68 -19.50
CA THR A 346 -18.97 -15.42 -19.40
C THR A 346 -18.03 -14.26 -19.11
N ASP A 347 -18.44 -13.03 -19.45
CA ASP A 347 -17.72 -11.81 -19.09
C ASP A 347 -18.75 -10.73 -18.69
N SER A 348 -18.60 -10.17 -17.48
CA SER A 348 -19.61 -9.27 -16.90
C SER A 348 -19.68 -7.90 -17.58
N GLN A 349 -18.63 -7.47 -18.27
CA GLN A 349 -18.57 -6.15 -18.92
C GLN A 349 -18.66 -6.27 -20.45
N LEU A 350 -18.09 -7.32 -21.03
CA LEU A 350 -17.98 -7.48 -22.48
C LEU A 350 -19.06 -8.41 -23.07
N GLY A 351 -19.78 -9.13 -22.22
CA GLY A 351 -20.87 -10.02 -22.61
C GLY A 351 -20.39 -11.40 -23.11
N ASP A 352 -21.29 -12.10 -23.78
CA ASP A 352 -21.07 -13.49 -24.20
C ASP A 352 -20.15 -13.60 -25.42
N GLY A 353 -19.47 -14.75 -25.55
CA GLY A 353 -18.62 -15.08 -26.71
C GLY A 353 -17.23 -14.44 -26.71
N VAL A 354 -16.90 -13.64 -25.69
CA VAL A 354 -15.58 -13.01 -25.51
C VAL A 354 -14.57 -13.98 -24.89
N LYS A 355 -15.05 -15.00 -24.18
CA LYS A 355 -14.21 -15.90 -23.39
C LYS A 355 -14.35 -17.35 -23.81
N GLU A 356 -13.20 -17.99 -23.98
CA GLU A 356 -13.07 -19.43 -24.21
C GLU A 356 -12.39 -20.12 -23.00
N PRO A 357 -12.60 -21.44 -22.82
CA PRO A 357 -11.85 -22.24 -21.84
C PRO A 357 -10.38 -22.45 -22.24
N HIS A 358 -9.49 -22.42 -21.25
CA HIS A 358 -8.06 -22.65 -21.37
C HIS A 358 -7.61 -23.73 -20.37
N PRO A 359 -7.92 -25.02 -20.62
CA PRO A 359 -7.81 -26.08 -19.62
C PRO A 359 -6.37 -26.48 -19.27
N ASN A 360 -5.37 -26.03 -20.01
CA ASN A 360 -3.95 -26.38 -19.81
C ASN A 360 -3.30 -25.54 -18.70
N HIS A 361 -3.99 -25.43 -17.56
CA HIS A 361 -3.55 -24.65 -16.41
C HIS A 361 -3.89 -25.37 -15.11
N ARG A 362 -2.99 -25.26 -14.14
CA ARG A 362 -3.25 -25.71 -12.76
C ARG A 362 -3.08 -24.57 -11.77
N TYR A 363 -3.96 -24.54 -10.78
CA TYR A 363 -3.82 -23.70 -9.59
C TYR A 363 -2.71 -24.25 -8.69
N LEU A 364 -1.81 -23.39 -8.21
CA LEU A 364 -0.69 -23.81 -7.38
C LEU A 364 -1.01 -23.70 -5.89
N THR A 365 -0.86 -24.80 -5.17
CA THR A 365 -1.12 -24.94 -3.73
C THR A 365 0.03 -25.64 -3.03
N GLY A 366 0.00 -25.62 -1.69
CA GLY A 366 0.98 -26.27 -0.83
C GLY A 366 2.00 -25.29 -0.25
N LEU A 367 2.62 -25.66 0.85
CA LEU A 367 3.63 -24.83 1.52
C LEU A 367 4.88 -24.58 0.67
N ASP A 368 5.10 -25.39 -0.37
CA ASP A 368 6.17 -25.20 -1.34
C ASP A 368 5.76 -24.42 -2.60
N SER A 369 4.49 -24.03 -2.71
CA SER A 369 4.00 -23.16 -3.79
C SER A 369 4.64 -21.76 -3.72
N PRO A 370 4.56 -20.96 -4.79
CA PRO A 370 5.04 -19.58 -4.79
C PRO A 370 4.48 -18.70 -3.66
N MET A 371 3.25 -18.97 -3.21
CA MET A 371 2.58 -18.25 -2.12
C MET A 371 2.90 -18.82 -0.72
N GLY A 372 3.37 -20.07 -0.65
CA GLY A 372 3.73 -20.71 0.61
C GLY A 372 2.54 -21.00 1.51
N THR A 373 1.39 -21.35 0.93
CA THR A 373 0.14 -21.65 1.64
C THR A 373 -0.51 -22.92 1.09
N MET A 374 -1.15 -23.73 1.95
CA MET A 374 -1.84 -24.94 1.47
C MET A 374 -3.05 -24.61 0.60
N HIS A 375 -3.70 -23.48 0.85
CA HIS A 375 -4.85 -23.00 0.07
C HIS A 375 -4.46 -22.25 -1.21
N GLY A 376 -3.17 -21.96 -1.46
CA GLY A 376 -2.64 -21.37 -2.70
C GLY A 376 -2.79 -19.85 -2.86
N LEU A 377 -3.55 -19.18 -1.99
CA LEU A 377 -3.64 -17.72 -1.94
C LEU A 377 -2.44 -17.13 -1.18
N SER A 378 -2.13 -15.86 -1.43
CA SER A 378 -1.20 -15.07 -0.60
C SER A 378 -1.53 -15.17 0.89
N LYS A 379 -0.49 -15.11 1.73
CA LYS A 379 -0.60 -15.24 3.20
C LYS A 379 -1.39 -14.10 3.83
N TYR A 380 -1.35 -12.94 3.19
CA TYR A 380 -2.09 -11.74 3.59
C TYR A 380 -2.53 -11.01 2.31
N PRO A 381 -3.72 -10.40 2.25
CA PRO A 381 -4.15 -9.73 1.02
C PRO A 381 -3.31 -8.49 0.73
N TYR A 382 -3.12 -8.17 -0.54
CA TYR A 382 -2.64 -6.85 -0.97
C TYR A 382 -3.75 -5.83 -0.74
N ILE A 383 -3.61 -5.01 0.31
CA ILE A 383 -4.55 -3.94 0.67
C ILE A 383 -4.01 -2.62 0.11
N ARG A 384 -4.78 -1.94 -0.75
CA ARG A 384 -4.32 -0.71 -1.42
C ARG A 384 -4.44 0.55 -0.56
N GLU A 385 -5.21 0.51 0.52
CA GLU A 385 -5.52 1.66 1.35
C GLU A 385 -5.69 1.28 2.83
N GLY A 386 -5.01 2.01 3.71
CA GLY A 386 -5.09 1.85 5.16
C GLY A 386 -5.68 3.09 5.86
N ARG A 387 -5.62 3.12 7.20
CA ARG A 387 -5.93 4.30 7.99
C ARG A 387 -4.84 5.35 7.79
N ARG A 388 -5.18 6.48 7.19
CA ARG A 388 -4.22 7.55 6.86
C ARG A 388 -4.18 8.55 7.98
N ILE A 389 -3.05 8.73 8.64
CA ILE A 389 -2.96 9.69 9.75
C ILE A 389 -3.27 11.11 9.28
N ILE A 390 -3.70 11.95 10.21
CA ILE A 390 -3.53 13.38 10.05
C ILE A 390 -2.12 13.71 10.55
N GLY A 391 -1.28 14.30 9.69
CA GLY A 391 0.09 14.66 10.05
C GLY A 391 0.13 15.66 11.20
N ARG A 392 1.24 15.69 11.93
CA ARG A 392 1.44 16.55 13.09
C ARG A 392 1.18 18.03 12.76
N PRO A 393 0.44 18.78 13.60
CA PRO A 393 0.34 20.23 13.49
C PRO A 393 1.72 20.89 13.45
N SER A 394 1.86 21.83 12.53
CA SER A 394 3.13 22.51 12.27
C SER A 394 2.86 23.93 11.79
N PHE A 395 3.93 24.72 11.61
CA PHE A 395 3.81 26.02 10.96
C PHE A 395 3.12 25.90 9.59
N GLY A 396 2.09 26.73 9.37
CA GLY A 396 1.23 26.70 8.18
C GLY A 396 0.10 25.65 8.19
N TYR A 397 0.08 24.72 9.16
CA TYR A 397 -0.88 23.62 9.25
C TYR A 397 -1.33 23.38 10.70
N PRO A 398 -2.05 24.34 11.32
CA PRO A 398 -2.40 24.29 12.75
C PRO A 398 -3.32 23.12 13.13
N GLN A 399 -4.10 22.59 12.18
CA GLN A 399 -5.00 21.46 12.38
C GLN A 399 -4.37 20.12 11.97
N GLY A 400 -3.10 20.12 11.60
CA GLY A 400 -2.40 18.98 11.04
C GLY A 400 -2.29 19.04 9.51
N PHE A 401 -1.54 18.09 8.97
CA PHE A 401 -1.09 18.09 7.59
C PHE A 401 -1.64 16.91 6.80
N THR A 402 -1.85 17.09 5.49
CA THR A 402 -2.20 16.03 4.55
C THR A 402 -1.70 16.40 3.16
N ILE A 403 -1.03 15.47 2.49
CA ILE A 403 -0.71 15.57 1.05
C ILE A 403 -2.02 15.34 0.28
N SER A 404 -2.43 16.31 -0.52
CA SER A 404 -3.72 16.28 -1.22
C SER A 404 -3.55 16.05 -2.73
N GLU A 405 -4.66 15.85 -3.44
CA GLU A 405 -4.65 15.64 -4.90
C GLU A 405 -3.88 16.74 -5.63
N VAL A 406 -4.21 18.00 -5.31
CA VAL A 406 -3.62 19.17 -5.95
C VAL A 406 -2.12 19.28 -5.71
N ASP A 407 -1.53 18.51 -4.78
CA ASP A 407 -0.10 18.53 -4.52
C ASP A 407 0.70 17.69 -5.52
N ILE A 408 0.10 16.69 -6.16
CA ILE A 408 0.83 15.71 -6.97
C ILE A 408 0.25 15.56 -8.38
N SER A 409 -1.02 15.90 -8.59
CA SER A 409 -1.76 15.62 -9.81
C SER A 409 -1.33 16.50 -10.99
N ARG A 410 -1.33 15.92 -12.20
CA ARG A 410 -1.22 16.66 -13.48
C ARG A 410 -2.59 16.95 -14.11
N ARG A 411 -3.67 16.82 -13.34
CA ARG A 411 -5.03 17.03 -13.84
C ARG A 411 -5.21 18.46 -14.33
N ASP A 412 -5.88 18.59 -15.47
CA ASP A 412 -6.35 19.89 -15.93
C ASP A 412 -7.56 20.33 -15.10
N TYR A 413 -7.38 21.38 -14.28
CA TYR A 413 -8.41 21.95 -13.44
C TYR A 413 -9.21 23.09 -14.11
N GLN A 414 -8.94 23.39 -15.40
CA GLN A 414 -9.76 24.28 -16.22
C GLN A 414 -11.03 23.61 -16.74
N ASP A 415 -11.10 22.28 -16.72
CA ASP A 415 -12.30 21.50 -17.03
C ASP A 415 -13.53 22.09 -16.29
N ASP A 416 -14.59 22.37 -17.05
CA ASP A 416 -15.82 23.00 -16.56
C ASP A 416 -16.44 22.24 -15.38
N TYR A 417 -16.16 20.94 -15.24
CA TYR A 417 -16.55 20.15 -14.08
C TYR A 417 -16.20 20.83 -12.75
N TYR A 418 -14.98 21.36 -12.60
CA TYR A 418 -14.56 21.93 -11.32
C TYR A 418 -15.26 23.24 -11.02
N ARG A 419 -15.54 24.04 -12.05
CA ARG A 419 -16.34 25.28 -11.91
C ARG A 419 -17.78 24.97 -11.51
N GLN A 420 -18.33 23.86 -11.98
CA GLN A 420 -19.69 23.42 -11.68
C GLN A 420 -19.84 22.71 -10.33
N THR A 421 -18.79 22.03 -9.86
CA THR A 421 -18.86 21.18 -8.65
C THR A 421 -18.23 21.75 -7.40
N LEU A 422 -17.37 22.75 -7.52
CA LEU A 422 -16.86 23.52 -6.39
C LEU A 422 -17.67 24.79 -6.20
N SER A 423 -17.79 25.26 -4.96
CA SER A 423 -18.33 26.60 -4.72
C SER A 423 -17.44 27.67 -5.37
N PRO A 424 -17.96 28.87 -5.70
CA PRO A 424 -17.14 29.95 -6.25
C PRO A 424 -15.96 30.36 -5.36
N GLU A 425 -16.06 30.16 -4.05
CA GLU A 425 -14.96 30.37 -3.12
C GLU A 425 -13.91 29.26 -3.24
N GLU A 426 -14.32 27.99 -3.21
CA GLU A 426 -13.39 26.86 -3.35
C GLU A 426 -12.70 26.84 -4.70
N TYR A 427 -13.40 27.18 -5.78
CA TYR A 427 -12.81 27.28 -7.11
C TYR A 427 -11.72 28.37 -7.13
N ARG A 428 -11.97 29.54 -6.54
CA ARG A 428 -10.93 30.59 -6.39
C ARG A 428 -9.76 30.12 -5.53
N ARG A 429 -10.01 29.40 -4.44
CA ARG A 429 -8.96 28.86 -3.57
C ARG A 429 -8.12 27.78 -4.28
N LEU A 430 -8.74 26.92 -5.08
CA LEU A 430 -8.04 25.93 -5.91
C LEU A 430 -7.01 26.63 -6.80
N TRP A 431 -7.44 27.66 -7.50
CA TRP A 431 -6.56 28.44 -8.36
C TRP A 431 -5.50 29.23 -7.59
N ALA A 432 -5.81 29.76 -6.40
CA ALA A 432 -4.80 30.36 -5.55
C ALA A 432 -3.72 29.36 -5.11
N VAL A 433 -4.06 28.09 -4.84
CA VAL A 433 -3.09 27.03 -4.53
C VAL A 433 -2.24 26.69 -5.75
N LEU A 434 -2.84 26.61 -6.94
CA LEU A 434 -2.14 26.28 -8.18
C LEU A 434 -1.23 27.40 -8.68
N ALA A 435 -1.57 28.67 -8.40
CA ALA A 435 -0.86 29.88 -8.83
C ALA A 435 0.54 30.05 -8.23
N GLY A 436 0.89 29.32 -7.17
CA GLY A 436 2.20 29.42 -6.53
C GLY A 436 2.53 30.85 -6.07
N LEU A 437 3.52 31.49 -6.71
CA LEU A 437 3.93 32.87 -6.37
C LEU A 437 2.87 33.93 -6.71
N GLU A 438 1.96 33.64 -7.64
CA GLU A 438 0.88 34.55 -8.03
C GLU A 438 -0.36 34.45 -7.14
N ALA A 439 -0.34 33.56 -6.12
CA ALA A 439 -1.46 33.35 -5.20
C ALA A 439 -2.02 34.65 -4.59
N PRO A 440 -1.21 35.63 -4.14
CA PRO A 440 -1.73 36.89 -3.61
C PRO A 440 -2.55 37.68 -4.64
N SER A 441 -2.15 37.67 -5.91
CA SER A 441 -2.84 38.37 -7.00
C SER A 441 -4.19 37.72 -7.33
N VAL A 442 -4.27 36.39 -7.28
CA VAL A 442 -5.53 35.63 -7.45
C VAL A 442 -6.49 35.91 -6.30
N ILE A 443 -5.99 35.87 -5.05
CA ILE A 443 -6.81 36.14 -3.86
C ILE A 443 -7.35 37.58 -3.86
N GLN A 444 -6.55 38.54 -4.34
CA GLN A 444 -6.94 39.95 -4.49
C GLN A 444 -7.83 40.21 -5.70
N GLY A 445 -8.15 39.20 -6.53
CA GLY A 445 -8.97 39.35 -7.73
C GLY A 445 -8.29 40.12 -8.87
N LYS A 446 -6.96 40.28 -8.82
CA LYS A 446 -6.17 40.96 -9.86
C LYS A 446 -5.93 40.08 -11.09
N ILE A 447 -5.93 38.76 -10.89
CA ILE A 447 -5.80 37.75 -11.95
C ILE A 447 -7.03 36.84 -11.83
N GLN A 448 -7.73 36.64 -12.95
CA GLN A 448 -8.86 35.72 -12.97
C GLN A 448 -8.36 34.26 -12.98
N PRO A 449 -9.09 33.32 -12.35
CA PRO A 449 -8.70 31.91 -12.29
C PRO A 449 -8.32 31.26 -13.62
N ASP A 450 -9.01 31.61 -14.70
CA ASP A 450 -8.77 31.13 -16.08
C ASP A 450 -7.50 31.69 -16.72
N GLN A 451 -6.92 32.74 -16.15
CA GLN A 451 -5.68 33.38 -16.61
C GLN A 451 -4.44 32.91 -15.83
N VAL A 452 -4.62 32.11 -14.77
CA VAL A 452 -3.52 31.57 -13.97
C VAL A 452 -2.80 30.49 -14.77
N SER A 453 -1.48 30.62 -14.88
CA SER A 453 -0.65 29.54 -15.44
C SER A 453 -0.66 28.35 -14.48
N GLN A 454 -1.15 27.19 -14.94
CA GLN A 454 -1.09 25.98 -14.13
C GLN A 454 0.37 25.61 -13.82
N ARG A 455 0.63 25.22 -12.57
CA ARG A 455 1.93 24.67 -12.20
C ARG A 455 2.26 23.40 -12.98
N SER A 456 3.48 23.27 -13.46
CA SER A 456 3.98 22.12 -14.22
C SER A 456 4.89 21.19 -13.39
N ARG A 457 4.69 21.19 -12.06
CA ARG A 457 5.37 20.32 -11.08
C ARG A 457 4.53 20.06 -9.83
N SER A 458 4.98 19.12 -8.98
CA SER A 458 4.40 18.89 -7.66
C SER A 458 4.69 20.02 -6.66
N THR A 459 3.98 19.99 -5.53
CA THR A 459 4.31 20.81 -4.36
C THR A 459 5.70 20.43 -3.85
N ILE A 460 6.55 21.44 -3.64
CA ILE A 460 7.86 21.24 -3.04
C ILE A 460 7.71 21.36 -1.53
N TYR A 461 8.10 20.33 -0.81
CA TYR A 461 8.09 20.30 0.64
C TYR A 461 9.49 20.54 1.19
N PRO A 462 9.71 21.66 1.89
CA PRO A 462 11.02 21.97 2.46
C PRO A 462 11.50 20.98 3.54
N ASP A 463 10.57 20.26 4.16
CA ASP A 463 10.81 19.15 5.09
C ASP A 463 10.71 17.77 4.44
N SER A 464 10.95 17.66 3.13
CA SER A 464 11.01 16.36 2.46
C SER A 464 12.11 15.46 3.04
N VAL A 465 11.75 14.20 3.27
CA VAL A 465 12.61 13.11 3.74
C VAL A 465 12.58 11.90 2.81
N GLY A 466 11.88 11.99 1.68
CA GLY A 466 11.77 10.90 0.72
C GLY A 466 11.13 11.35 -0.60
N ILE A 467 11.01 10.42 -1.53
CA ILE A 467 10.46 10.66 -2.86
C ILE A 467 9.52 9.54 -3.30
N GLY A 468 8.67 9.82 -4.27
CA GLY A 468 7.90 8.82 -4.99
C GLY A 468 7.46 9.32 -6.36
N HIS A 469 7.14 8.38 -7.26
CA HIS A 469 6.58 8.72 -8.55
C HIS A 469 5.80 7.53 -9.12
N TYR A 470 4.48 7.68 -9.17
CA TYR A 470 3.59 6.73 -9.82
C TYR A 470 2.34 7.46 -10.31
N ALA A 471 1.60 6.84 -11.24
CA ALA A 471 0.30 7.37 -11.63
C ALA A 471 -0.67 7.32 -10.43
N ILE A 472 -1.66 8.21 -10.44
CA ILE A 472 -2.82 8.10 -9.56
C ILE A 472 -3.71 7.01 -10.15
N ASP A 473 -3.48 5.78 -9.69
CA ASP A 473 -4.09 4.55 -10.20
C ASP A 473 -5.09 4.00 -9.19
N PHE A 474 -6.38 4.04 -9.55
CA PHE A 474 -7.48 3.67 -8.67
C PHE A 474 -8.00 2.27 -8.92
N HIS A 475 -8.37 1.62 -7.82
CA HIS A 475 -9.21 0.42 -7.80
C HIS A 475 -10.51 0.77 -7.05
N PRO A 476 -11.48 1.43 -7.73
CA PRO A 476 -12.64 2.01 -7.07
C PRO A 476 -13.46 0.98 -6.31
N CYS A 477 -14.04 1.36 -5.18
CA CYS A 477 -15.02 0.53 -4.51
C CYS A 477 -16.29 0.38 -5.38
N MET A 478 -17.08 -0.67 -5.11
CA MET A 478 -18.36 -0.89 -5.77
C MET A 478 -19.50 -0.13 -5.08
N THR A 479 -20.55 0.18 -5.83
CA THR A 479 -21.70 0.97 -5.35
C THR A 479 -22.63 0.15 -4.45
N LEU A 480 -22.86 -1.11 -4.78
CA LEU A 480 -23.77 -2.01 -4.07
C LEU A 480 -23.00 -3.04 -3.23
N SER A 481 -23.68 -3.54 -2.19
CA SER A 481 -23.27 -4.69 -1.39
C SER A 481 -24.19 -5.89 -1.71
N PRO A 482 -23.63 -7.10 -1.86
CA PRO A 482 -22.20 -7.38 -1.90
C PRO A 482 -21.55 -6.90 -3.23
N ALA A 483 -20.22 -6.80 -3.27
CA ALA A 483 -19.50 -6.24 -4.42
C ALA A 483 -19.79 -7.00 -5.74
N GLU A 484 -20.01 -8.31 -5.67
CA GLU A 484 -20.33 -9.21 -6.77
C GLU A 484 -21.81 -9.18 -7.23
N THR A 485 -22.62 -8.27 -6.70
CA THR A 485 -24.01 -8.08 -7.14
C THR A 485 -24.08 -7.95 -8.67
N PRO A 486 -24.94 -8.72 -9.38
CA PRO A 486 -25.07 -8.61 -10.82
C PRO A 486 -25.40 -7.17 -11.27
N GLY A 487 -24.64 -6.64 -12.22
CA GLY A 487 -24.81 -5.28 -12.71
C GLY A 487 -24.34 -4.17 -11.76
N ASN A 488 -23.63 -4.52 -10.69
CA ASN A 488 -22.99 -3.53 -9.83
C ASN A 488 -21.96 -2.72 -10.61
N THR A 489 -21.76 -1.47 -10.21
CA THR A 489 -20.86 -0.54 -10.88
C THR A 489 -19.90 0.08 -9.88
N GLU A 490 -18.73 0.46 -10.37
CA GLU A 490 -17.78 1.27 -9.61
C GLU A 490 -18.46 2.56 -9.10
N ARG A 491 -18.05 3.01 -7.91
CA ARG A 491 -18.51 4.28 -7.35
C ARG A 491 -18.36 5.40 -8.35
N LYS A 492 -19.49 5.96 -8.78
CA LYS A 492 -19.53 6.99 -9.83
C LYS A 492 -18.61 8.16 -9.48
N GLY A 493 -17.70 8.48 -10.40
CA GLY A 493 -16.81 9.62 -10.27
C GLY A 493 -15.45 9.32 -9.62
N GLU A 494 -15.23 8.14 -9.02
CA GLU A 494 -13.93 7.85 -8.38
C GLU A 494 -12.76 7.93 -9.36
N ARG A 495 -12.95 7.42 -10.60
CA ARG A 495 -11.91 7.53 -11.64
C ARG A 495 -11.62 8.96 -12.11
N ARG A 496 -12.34 10.00 -11.65
CA ARG A 496 -12.07 11.40 -12.02
C ARG A 496 -10.68 11.83 -11.53
N GLY A 497 -10.29 11.42 -10.32
CA GLY A 497 -8.98 11.72 -9.75
C GLY A 497 -7.84 10.92 -10.38
N ALA A 498 -8.15 9.88 -11.17
CA ALA A 498 -7.14 9.04 -11.80
C ALA A 498 -6.35 9.83 -12.85
N GLY A 499 -5.07 9.52 -13.01
CA GLY A 499 -4.24 10.15 -14.03
C GLY A 499 -2.75 10.14 -13.73
N GLN A 500 -2.01 10.99 -14.44
CA GLN A 500 -0.59 11.15 -14.22
C GLN A 500 -0.34 12.01 -12.97
N ALA A 501 0.70 11.66 -12.22
CA ALA A 501 1.26 12.51 -11.17
C ALA A 501 2.58 13.11 -11.64
N TYR A 502 2.96 14.26 -11.09
CA TYR A 502 4.35 14.71 -11.11
C TYR A 502 5.18 13.83 -10.18
N PRO A 503 6.51 13.68 -10.37
CA PRO A 503 7.37 13.18 -9.31
C PRO A 503 7.18 14.03 -8.06
N PHE A 504 7.10 13.38 -6.89
CA PHE A 504 6.66 14.01 -5.65
C PHE A 504 7.54 13.65 -4.45
N GLN A 505 7.33 14.38 -3.36
CA GLN A 505 8.14 14.33 -2.15
C GLN A 505 7.35 13.79 -0.96
N ILE A 506 8.06 13.22 0.01
CA ILE A 506 7.49 12.73 1.26
C ILE A 506 7.91 13.70 2.38
N PRO A 507 7.07 14.66 2.79
CA PRO A 507 7.38 15.56 3.89
C PRO A 507 7.43 14.81 5.23
N LEU A 508 8.37 15.20 6.09
CA LEU A 508 8.55 14.62 7.42
C LEU A 508 7.27 14.72 8.27
N ARG A 509 6.55 15.84 8.20
CA ARG A 509 5.29 16.00 8.93
C ARG A 509 4.19 15.01 8.51
N ALA A 510 4.27 14.39 7.33
CA ALA A 510 3.31 13.38 6.88
C ALA A 510 3.55 12.00 7.50
N ILE A 511 4.74 11.75 8.06
CA ILE A 511 5.08 10.48 8.72
C ILE A 511 5.01 10.57 10.25
N ILE A 512 4.68 11.75 10.80
CA ILE A 512 4.56 12.00 12.24
C ILE A 512 3.07 12.13 12.58
N PRO A 513 2.49 11.20 13.37
CA PRO A 513 1.10 11.26 13.78
C PRO A 513 0.85 12.40 14.78
N GLN A 514 -0.43 12.73 14.94
CA GLN A 514 -0.88 13.51 16.08
C GLN A 514 -0.79 12.69 17.37
N LYS A 515 -0.73 13.40 18.50
CA LYS A 515 -0.76 12.87 19.88
C LYS A 515 0.50 12.11 20.34
N ILE A 516 0.99 11.14 19.58
CA ILE A 516 2.08 10.26 20.02
C ILE A 516 3.44 10.75 19.48
N ASP A 517 4.38 11.02 20.40
CA ASP A 517 5.68 11.65 20.13
C ASP A 517 6.77 10.64 19.73
N ASN A 518 6.65 9.38 20.17
CA ASN A 518 7.59 8.30 19.84
C ASN A 518 7.06 7.32 18.76
N LEU A 519 6.04 7.72 18.00
CA LEU A 519 5.49 6.96 16.88
C LEU A 519 5.83 7.63 15.55
N LEU A 520 6.30 6.85 14.60
CA LEU A 520 6.41 7.21 13.18
C LEU A 520 5.55 6.26 12.36
N VAL A 521 5.05 6.75 11.23
CA VAL A 521 4.20 5.97 10.31
C VAL A 521 4.88 5.88 8.96
N ALA A 522 4.87 4.68 8.36
CA ALA A 522 5.38 4.43 7.02
C ALA A 522 4.31 3.77 6.14
N GLY A 523 4.61 3.63 4.85
CA GLY A 523 3.72 2.95 3.90
C GLY A 523 2.43 3.72 3.64
N LYS A 524 1.31 2.97 3.49
CA LYS A 524 0.00 3.48 3.04
C LYS A 524 -0.71 4.37 4.06
N SER A 525 -0.25 4.35 5.31
CA SER A 525 -0.90 5.00 6.44
C SER A 525 -0.37 6.40 6.75
N ILE A 526 0.59 6.91 5.98
CA ILE A 526 1.06 8.28 6.12
C ILE A 526 -0.03 9.31 5.77
N ALA A 527 0.22 10.59 6.02
CA ALA A 527 -0.76 11.64 5.84
C ALA A 527 -1.01 12.02 4.38
N THR A 528 -1.87 11.26 3.70
CA THR A 528 -2.34 11.52 2.33
C THR A 528 -3.87 11.58 2.26
N SER A 529 -4.41 12.26 1.26
CA SER A 529 -5.81 12.08 0.85
C SER A 529 -5.97 10.71 0.18
N HIS A 530 -7.21 10.24 0.02
CA HIS A 530 -7.62 9.05 -0.73
C HIS A 530 -7.04 9.08 -2.15
N ILE A 531 -7.11 10.25 -2.79
CA ILE A 531 -6.60 10.43 -4.15
C ILE A 531 -5.08 10.40 -4.19
N ALA A 532 -4.40 11.13 -3.29
CA ALA A 532 -2.95 11.07 -3.23
C ALA A 532 -2.44 9.66 -2.85
N ALA A 533 -3.15 8.95 -1.96
CA ALA A 533 -2.81 7.60 -1.51
C ALA A 533 -2.71 6.61 -2.68
N ALA A 534 -3.51 6.76 -3.74
CA ALA A 534 -3.47 5.91 -4.92
C ALA A 534 -2.11 5.95 -5.66
N ALA A 535 -1.33 7.03 -5.52
CA ALA A 535 0.05 7.11 -6.01
C ALA A 535 1.11 6.80 -4.93
N TYR A 536 0.74 6.90 -3.64
CA TYR A 536 1.60 6.70 -2.46
C TYR A 536 1.44 5.29 -1.86
N ARG A 537 1.24 4.25 -2.69
CA ARG A 537 1.05 2.85 -2.25
C ARG A 537 1.96 1.83 -2.92
N VAL A 538 2.81 2.27 -3.84
CA VAL A 538 3.67 1.38 -4.65
C VAL A 538 5.01 1.08 -3.96
N HIS A 539 5.65 -0.02 -4.36
CA HIS A 539 6.84 -0.58 -3.68
C HIS A 539 7.97 0.43 -3.46
N SER A 540 8.30 1.23 -4.47
CA SER A 540 9.39 2.20 -4.41
C SER A 540 9.12 3.34 -3.42
N PHE A 541 7.86 3.80 -3.37
CA PHE A 541 7.40 4.80 -2.41
C PHE A 541 7.43 4.26 -0.98
N GLU A 542 6.89 3.06 -0.75
CA GLU A 542 6.84 2.48 0.61
C GLU A 542 8.24 2.20 1.15
N TRP A 543 9.16 1.80 0.28
CA TRP A 543 10.57 1.72 0.64
C TRP A 543 11.13 3.09 1.04
N SER A 544 10.80 4.15 0.29
CA SER A 544 11.27 5.50 0.59
C SER A 544 10.73 6.02 1.92
N SER A 545 9.45 5.79 2.23
CA SER A 545 8.87 6.20 3.52
C SER A 545 9.42 5.37 4.68
N GLY A 546 9.65 4.06 4.51
CA GLY A 546 10.29 3.22 5.51
C GLY A 546 11.75 3.63 5.79
N ALA A 547 12.52 3.95 4.75
CA ALA A 547 13.88 4.47 4.89
C ALA A 547 13.92 5.82 5.62
N ALA A 548 12.94 6.69 5.33
CA ALA A 548 12.75 7.96 6.03
C ALA A 548 12.45 7.74 7.51
N ALA A 549 11.44 6.94 7.84
CA ALA A 549 11.04 6.66 9.22
C ALA A 549 12.19 6.04 10.04
N GLY A 550 12.88 5.05 9.48
CA GLY A 550 14.01 4.40 10.14
C GLY A 550 15.20 5.35 10.38
N THR A 551 15.51 6.21 9.40
CA THR A 551 16.61 7.18 9.55
C THR A 551 16.24 8.29 10.53
N THR A 552 15.00 8.77 10.52
CA THR A 552 14.49 9.75 11.49
C THR A 552 14.54 9.19 12.91
N ALA A 553 14.08 7.95 13.13
CA ALA A 553 14.17 7.31 14.44
C ALA A 553 15.62 7.21 14.93
N ALA A 554 16.55 6.78 14.07
CA ALA A 554 17.97 6.71 14.42
C ALA A 554 18.56 8.09 14.74
N PHE A 555 18.27 9.10 13.90
CA PHE A 555 18.71 10.48 14.11
C PHE A 555 18.19 11.05 15.44
N SER A 556 16.92 10.78 15.77
CA SER A 556 16.34 11.22 17.03
C SER A 556 16.97 10.56 18.25
N LEU A 557 17.28 9.25 18.18
CA LEU A 557 18.01 8.54 19.25
C LEU A 557 19.44 9.08 19.42
N GLU A 558 20.10 9.46 18.32
CA GLU A 558 21.48 9.96 18.32
C GLU A 558 21.59 11.41 18.83
N THR A 559 20.60 12.25 18.52
CA THR A 559 20.63 13.69 18.83
C THR A 559 19.82 14.08 20.05
N GLY A 560 18.92 13.21 20.54
CA GLY A 560 17.96 13.54 21.59
C GLY A 560 16.82 14.47 21.12
N ILE A 561 16.68 14.68 19.81
CA ILE A 561 15.65 15.55 19.24
C ILE A 561 14.47 14.69 18.76
N ALA A 562 13.30 14.89 19.33
CA ALA A 562 12.10 14.16 18.93
C ALA A 562 11.65 14.53 17.51
N PRO A 563 11.08 13.59 16.72
CA PRO A 563 10.72 13.85 15.33
C PRO A 563 9.82 15.08 15.13
N TYR A 564 8.84 15.29 16.03
CA TYR A 564 7.93 16.42 15.93
C TYR A 564 8.64 17.78 16.10
N GLN A 565 9.75 17.85 16.84
CA GLN A 565 10.50 19.09 17.04
C GLN A 565 11.17 19.57 15.75
N LEU A 566 11.47 18.64 14.83
CA LEU A 566 12.07 18.95 13.53
C LEU A 566 11.13 19.72 12.58
N VAL A 567 9.82 19.72 12.85
CA VAL A 567 8.80 20.36 12.01
C VAL A 567 8.07 21.54 12.69
N GLN A 568 8.41 21.85 13.94
CA GLN A 568 7.72 22.89 14.73
C GLN A 568 8.15 24.33 14.39
N GLN A 569 9.43 24.54 14.09
CA GLN A 569 9.98 25.88 13.87
C GLN A 569 9.72 26.39 12.45
N PRO A 570 9.79 27.70 12.17
CA PRO A 570 9.82 28.22 10.80
C PRO A 570 11.03 27.65 10.03
N LEU A 571 10.84 27.39 8.73
CA LEU A 571 11.80 26.65 7.89
C LEU A 571 13.24 27.17 7.90
N LEU A 572 13.41 28.49 7.89
CA LEU A 572 14.73 29.13 7.91
C LEU A 572 15.52 28.88 9.20
N GLN A 573 14.87 28.34 10.24
CA GLN A 573 15.45 28.09 11.56
C GLN A 573 15.64 26.59 11.84
N GLN A 574 15.31 25.70 10.90
CA GLN A 574 15.35 24.25 11.09
C GLN A 574 16.70 23.63 10.68
N THR A 575 17.79 23.99 11.36
CA THR A 575 19.14 23.44 11.09
C THR A 575 19.19 21.91 11.27
N GLN A 576 18.48 21.38 12.27
CA GLN A 576 18.44 19.95 12.59
C GLN A 576 17.69 19.13 11.53
N LEU A 577 16.65 19.70 10.93
CA LEU A 577 16.00 19.08 9.77
C LEU A 577 16.97 18.99 8.58
N GLN A 578 17.77 20.02 8.33
CA GLN A 578 18.77 19.98 7.26
C GLN A 578 19.83 18.90 7.53
N ALA A 579 20.26 18.73 8.78
CA ALA A 579 21.16 17.65 9.17
C ALA A 579 20.55 16.26 8.89
N LEU A 580 19.27 16.03 9.25
CA LEU A 580 18.56 14.80 8.93
C LEU A 580 18.49 14.56 7.41
N ARG A 581 18.16 15.59 6.62
CA ARG A 581 18.10 15.49 5.15
C ARG A 581 19.46 15.13 4.54
N GLN A 582 20.53 15.77 5.00
CA GLN A 582 21.90 15.45 4.57
C GLN A 582 22.28 14.02 4.94
N GLN A 583 21.86 13.53 6.11
CA GLN A 583 22.09 12.15 6.52
C GLN A 583 21.36 11.14 5.63
N LEU A 584 20.09 11.41 5.27
CA LEU A 584 19.33 10.61 4.31
C LEU A 584 20.05 10.54 2.96
N GLU A 585 20.45 11.69 2.41
CA GLU A 585 21.13 11.77 1.11
C GLU A 585 22.49 11.07 1.13
N LYS A 586 23.30 11.28 2.18
CA LYS A 586 24.57 10.58 2.39
C LYS A 586 24.39 9.06 2.47
N ASN A 587 23.26 8.60 3.02
CA ASN A 587 22.91 7.18 3.08
C ASN A 587 22.35 6.63 1.75
N GLY A 588 22.23 7.47 0.72
CA GLY A 588 21.70 7.11 -0.60
C GLY A 588 20.17 7.03 -0.63
N ASN A 589 19.49 7.78 0.23
CA ASN A 589 18.03 7.91 0.23
C ASN A 589 17.67 9.34 -0.23
N PRO A 590 17.23 9.52 -1.49
CA PRO A 590 16.95 10.85 -2.02
C PRO A 590 15.80 11.55 -1.27
N THR A 591 15.96 12.85 -1.00
CA THR A 591 14.90 13.70 -0.42
C THR A 591 14.20 14.56 -1.47
N ALA A 592 14.72 14.61 -2.70
CA ALA A 592 14.14 15.32 -3.82
C ALA A 592 14.55 14.65 -5.14
N PHE A 593 13.78 14.86 -6.21
CA PHE A 593 14.22 14.54 -7.56
C PHE A 593 15.25 15.57 -8.06
N PRO A 594 16.13 15.21 -9.02
CA PRO A 594 17.03 16.18 -9.66
C PRO A 594 16.27 17.41 -10.16
N ASP A 595 16.91 18.57 -10.08
CA ASP A 595 16.38 19.87 -10.54
C ASP A 595 15.10 20.34 -9.82
N THR A 596 14.80 19.75 -8.65
CA THR A 596 13.71 20.22 -7.78
C THR A 596 14.02 21.60 -7.23
N SER A 597 13.33 22.62 -7.74
CA SER A 597 13.50 24.01 -7.33
C SER A 597 12.19 24.78 -7.46
N ILE A 598 11.96 25.75 -6.57
CA ILE A 598 10.81 26.66 -6.70
C ILE A 598 10.86 27.50 -7.99
N PHE A 599 12.06 27.68 -8.56
CA PHE A 599 12.30 28.39 -9.81
C PHE A 599 12.22 27.49 -11.04
N ASN A 600 12.33 26.16 -10.88
CA ASN A 600 12.11 25.22 -11.95
C ASN A 600 10.64 24.80 -11.99
N GLN A 601 9.91 25.27 -12.98
CA GLN A 601 8.52 24.91 -13.17
C GLN A 601 8.34 23.72 -14.11
N ASN A 602 9.30 23.40 -14.99
CA ASN A 602 9.09 22.40 -16.04
C ASN A 602 9.65 21.02 -15.63
N TRP A 603 8.75 20.09 -15.30
CA TRP A 603 9.10 18.69 -15.02
C TRP A 603 8.56 17.73 -16.10
N ASP A 604 8.40 18.22 -17.33
CA ASP A 604 7.93 17.42 -18.45
C ASP A 604 8.90 16.30 -18.83
N ASP A 605 10.20 16.45 -18.57
CA ASP A 605 11.17 15.37 -18.79
C ASP A 605 10.95 14.15 -17.86
N TRP A 606 10.10 14.32 -16.84
CA TRP A 606 9.63 13.24 -15.98
C TRP A 606 8.21 12.77 -16.35
N ARG A 607 7.66 13.10 -17.53
CA ARG A 607 6.37 12.55 -18.00
C ARG A 607 6.39 11.01 -18.03
#